data_AF-A0A5C2H8T7-F1
#
_entry.id   AF-A0A5C2H8T7-F1
#
_cell.length_a   1.000
_cell.length_b   1.000
_cell.length_c   1.000
_cell.angle_alpha   90.00
_cell.angle_beta   90.00
_cell.angle_gamma   90.00
#
_symmetry.space_group_name_H-M   'P 1'
#
loop_
_entity.id
_entity.type
_entity.pdbx_description
1 polymer ?
#
loop_
_entity_poly.entity_id
_entity_poly.type
_entity_poly.pdbx_seq_one_letter_code
_entity_poly.pdbx_strand_id
1 'polypeptide(L)'
;MIRLLTLLSILFSISFSMDLTKFEDRQIMIDEIKAIVLKEEETAKAYEEYILENYDIPTLLELEGASYLGSSFLSGIDTTYFVKLAFDGISKLTYSLKEEVKNDNYLKSLYESNTFRKNSFYSGGKINFIVKDDFAKYIIYLVQNQTAGIDGIIDCSLNLLGVSLSKYCKDGDNIYIYDDLQVNKLMYFYKENFKKGPIIITSDRTLQTTNAEFDFIPKGAVLYDEDGIKYVKTSTGIEEIQ
;
A
#
# COMPACT_ATOMS: atom_id res chain seq x y z
N MET A 1 25.13 48.11 -28.71
CA MET A 1 24.40 46.83 -28.82
C MET A 1 24.75 45.83 -27.72
N ILE A 2 26.04 45.53 -27.46
CA ILE A 2 26.45 44.57 -26.41
C ILE A 2 25.92 44.96 -25.01
N ARG A 3 25.93 46.26 -24.65
CA ARG A 3 25.41 46.75 -23.36
C ARG A 3 23.89 46.62 -23.19
N LEU A 4 23.13 46.56 -24.29
CA LEU A 4 21.67 46.39 -24.26
C LEU A 4 21.29 44.91 -24.13
N LEU A 5 22.09 44.01 -24.72
CA LEU A 5 21.92 42.55 -24.61
C LEU A 5 22.20 42.05 -23.18
N THR A 6 23.20 42.62 -22.49
CA THR A 6 23.51 42.29 -21.10
C THR A 6 22.44 42.76 -20.10
N LEU A 7 21.74 43.86 -20.38
CA LEU A 7 20.65 44.32 -19.51
C LEU A 7 19.40 43.43 -19.65
N LEU A 8 19.14 42.91 -20.86
CA LEU A 8 18.02 42.02 -21.16
C LEU A 8 18.23 40.61 -20.57
N SER A 9 19.47 40.11 -20.51
CA SER A 9 19.78 38.82 -19.87
C SER A 9 19.64 38.87 -18.34
N ILE A 10 19.93 40.03 -17.73
CA ILE A 10 19.76 40.23 -16.28
C ILE A 10 18.26 40.29 -15.90
N LEU A 11 17.42 40.90 -16.76
CA LEU A 11 15.96 40.94 -16.54
C LEU A 11 15.30 39.55 -16.67
N PHE A 12 15.86 38.64 -17.48
CA PHE A 12 15.37 37.26 -17.59
C PHE A 12 15.83 36.35 -16.44
N SER A 13 16.73 36.84 -15.58
CA SER A 13 17.24 36.11 -14.40
C SER A 13 16.50 36.48 -13.11
N ILE A 14 15.46 37.31 -13.19
CA ILE A 14 14.58 37.59 -12.06
C ILE A 14 13.64 36.38 -11.95
N SER A 15 14.14 35.32 -11.31
CA SER A 15 13.28 34.26 -10.78
C SER A 15 12.30 34.91 -9.82
N PHE A 16 11.05 35.09 -10.24
CA PHE A 16 9.98 35.47 -9.32
C PHE A 16 9.81 34.30 -8.35
N SER A 17 10.42 34.41 -7.18
CA SER A 17 10.13 33.50 -6.07
C SER A 17 8.73 33.80 -5.58
N MET A 18 7.90 32.77 -5.47
CA MET A 18 6.59 32.85 -4.84
C MET A 18 6.70 33.50 -3.46
N ASP A 19 5.88 34.51 -3.21
CA ASP A 19 5.79 35.22 -1.93
C ASP A 19 4.49 34.81 -1.23
N LEU A 20 4.59 33.86 -0.31
CA LEU A 20 3.44 33.31 0.41
C LEU A 20 2.70 34.33 1.29
N THR A 21 3.21 35.56 1.43
CA THR A 21 2.48 36.66 2.06
C THR A 21 1.46 37.31 1.12
N LYS A 22 1.58 37.11 -0.19
CA LYS A 22 0.62 37.59 -1.19
C LYS A 22 -0.51 36.61 -1.37
N PHE A 23 -1.72 37.16 -1.54
CA PHE A 23 -2.92 36.36 -1.65
C PHE A 23 -2.88 35.45 -2.89
N GLU A 24 -2.47 35.97 -4.05
CA GLU A 24 -2.43 35.24 -5.32
C GLU A 24 -1.50 34.03 -5.24
N ASP A 25 -0.27 34.25 -4.78
CA ASP A 25 0.76 33.21 -4.60
C ASP A 25 0.29 32.12 -3.63
N ARG A 26 -0.44 32.52 -2.59
CA ARG A 26 -1.01 31.59 -1.61
C ARG A 26 -2.14 30.75 -2.18
N GLN A 27 -2.99 31.31 -3.04
CA GLN A 27 -4.03 30.52 -3.73
C GLN A 27 -3.41 29.47 -4.66
N ILE A 28 -2.36 29.84 -5.40
CA ILE A 28 -1.61 28.89 -6.24
C ILE A 28 -1.05 27.75 -5.38
N MET A 29 -0.42 28.08 -4.24
CA MET A 29 0.12 27.05 -3.35
C MET A 29 -0.95 26.14 -2.74
N ILE A 30 -2.16 26.65 -2.46
CA ILE A 30 -3.29 25.83 -2.00
C ILE A 30 -3.69 24.80 -3.08
N ASP A 31 -3.75 25.23 -4.35
CA ASP A 31 -4.07 24.34 -5.46
C ASP A 31 -2.97 23.29 -5.69
N GLU A 32 -1.70 23.67 -5.59
CA GLU A 32 -0.57 22.75 -5.66
C GLU A 32 -0.58 21.73 -4.50
N ILE A 33 -0.89 22.17 -3.27
CA ILE A 33 -1.07 21.27 -2.12
C ILE A 33 -2.20 20.26 -2.40
N LYS A 34 -3.32 20.73 -2.94
CA LYS A 34 -4.42 19.83 -3.31
C LYS A 34 -3.98 18.84 -4.39
N ALA A 35 -3.22 19.28 -5.39
CA ALA A 35 -2.73 18.42 -6.46
C ALA A 35 -1.78 17.31 -5.94
N ILE A 36 -0.83 17.65 -5.05
CA ILE A 36 0.06 16.63 -4.47
C ILE A 36 -0.70 15.64 -3.58
N VAL A 37 -1.68 16.11 -2.80
CA VAL A 37 -2.52 15.21 -1.98
C VAL A 37 -3.33 14.27 -2.87
N LEU A 38 -3.87 14.74 -4.00
CA LEU A 38 -4.58 13.88 -4.95
C LEU A 38 -3.65 12.82 -5.57
N LYS A 39 -2.39 13.17 -5.87
CA LYS A 39 -1.40 12.19 -6.33
C LYS A 39 -1.07 11.13 -5.27
N GLU A 40 -0.95 11.54 -4.00
CA GLU A 40 -0.77 10.61 -2.88
C GLU A 40 -1.98 9.66 -2.75
N GLU A 41 -3.20 10.17 -2.94
CA GLU A 41 -4.43 9.38 -2.92
C GLU A 41 -4.54 8.38 -4.08
N GLU A 42 -4.15 8.78 -5.28
CA GLU A 42 -4.07 7.89 -6.46
C GLU A 42 -3.01 6.81 -6.24
N THR A 43 -1.85 7.17 -5.67
CA THR A 43 -0.81 6.21 -5.28
C THR A 43 -1.33 5.20 -4.27
N ALA A 44 -2.10 5.62 -3.25
CA ALA A 44 -2.67 4.72 -2.25
C ALA A 44 -3.67 3.72 -2.85
N LYS A 45 -4.46 4.14 -3.85
CA LYS A 45 -5.38 3.25 -4.56
C LYS A 45 -4.63 2.24 -5.43
N ALA A 46 -3.71 2.73 -6.25
CA ALA A 46 -2.87 1.89 -7.10
C ALA A 46 -2.08 0.86 -6.29
N TYR A 47 -1.63 1.23 -5.10
CA TYR A 47 -0.97 0.33 -4.16
C TYR A 47 -1.86 -0.86 -3.76
N GLU A 48 -3.11 -0.61 -3.38
CA GLU A 48 -4.06 -1.68 -3.03
C GLU A 48 -4.46 -2.52 -4.25
N GLU A 49 -4.69 -1.89 -5.40
CA GLU A 49 -5.00 -2.58 -6.67
C GLU A 49 -3.85 -3.52 -7.08
N TYR A 50 -2.60 -3.05 -7.02
CA TYR A 50 -1.44 -3.88 -7.31
C TYR A 50 -1.36 -5.12 -6.42
N ILE A 51 -1.58 -4.96 -5.11
CA ILE A 51 -1.56 -6.08 -4.16
C ILE A 51 -2.61 -7.12 -4.52
N LEU A 52 -3.81 -6.67 -4.89
CA LEU A 52 -4.92 -7.55 -5.25
C LEU A 52 -4.68 -8.31 -6.55
N GLU A 53 -3.91 -7.77 -7.47
CA GLU A 53 -3.62 -8.37 -8.78
C GLU A 53 -2.35 -9.23 -8.78
N ASN A 54 -1.31 -8.78 -8.08
CA ASN A 54 0.03 -9.39 -8.14
C ASN A 54 0.39 -10.19 -6.90
N TYR A 55 -0.39 -10.10 -5.82
CA TYR A 55 -0.14 -10.78 -4.55
C TYR A 55 1.22 -10.42 -3.93
N ASP A 56 1.67 -9.17 -4.12
CA ASP A 56 2.96 -8.65 -3.67
C ASP A 56 2.88 -7.16 -3.30
N ILE A 57 3.89 -6.65 -2.59
CA ILE A 57 4.02 -5.25 -2.19
C ILE A 57 4.76 -4.47 -3.29
N PRO A 58 4.12 -3.48 -3.94
CA PRO A 58 4.75 -2.77 -5.04
C PRO A 58 5.84 -1.81 -4.58
N THR A 59 6.80 -1.60 -5.47
CA THR A 59 7.64 -0.42 -5.54
C THR A 59 6.93 0.70 -6.30
N LEU A 60 7.39 1.94 -6.12
CA LEU A 60 6.77 3.07 -6.82
C LEU A 60 6.96 2.98 -8.34
N LEU A 61 8.07 2.38 -8.80
CA LEU A 61 8.35 2.16 -10.22
C LEU A 61 7.34 1.21 -10.87
N GLU A 62 6.94 0.16 -10.14
CA GLU A 62 5.91 -0.78 -10.63
C GLU A 62 4.55 -0.09 -10.76
N LEU A 63 4.24 0.84 -9.86
CA LEU A 63 3.01 1.64 -9.96
C LEU A 63 3.05 2.68 -11.08
N GLU A 64 4.22 3.20 -11.47
CA GLU A 64 4.35 4.10 -12.64
C GLU A 64 4.09 3.41 -13.99
N GLY A 65 3.84 2.10 -14.01
CA GLY A 65 3.37 1.39 -15.20
C GLY A 65 2.05 1.94 -15.74
N ALA A 66 1.79 1.69 -17.03
CA ALA A 66 0.56 2.13 -17.70
C ALA A 66 -0.73 1.54 -17.09
N SER A 67 -0.62 0.43 -16.35
CA SER A 67 -1.74 -0.27 -15.73
C SER A 67 -2.25 0.39 -14.45
N TYR A 68 -1.45 1.22 -13.77
CA TYR A 68 -1.79 1.78 -12.46
C TYR A 68 -1.82 3.31 -12.47
N LEU A 69 -0.65 3.96 -12.47
CA LEU A 69 -0.54 5.42 -12.40
C LEU A 69 -0.22 6.09 -13.74
N GLY A 70 0.43 5.36 -14.65
CA GLY A 70 0.91 5.87 -15.93
C GLY A 70 2.33 6.44 -15.89
N SER A 71 3.06 6.30 -17.00
CA SER A 71 4.52 6.50 -17.08
C SER A 71 5.02 7.94 -16.89
N SER A 72 4.13 8.91 -16.75
CA SER A 72 4.45 10.32 -16.50
C SER A 72 3.93 10.82 -15.15
N PHE A 73 3.38 9.93 -14.31
CA PHE A 73 2.67 10.30 -13.10
C PHE A 73 3.51 11.17 -12.13
N LEU A 74 4.75 10.78 -11.83
CA LEU A 74 5.61 11.53 -10.91
C LEU A 74 6.28 12.75 -11.55
N SER A 75 6.30 12.83 -12.88
CA SER A 75 6.93 13.94 -13.60
C SER A 75 6.20 15.28 -13.42
N GLY A 76 4.91 15.24 -13.06
CA GLY A 76 4.07 16.41 -12.83
C GLY A 76 4.15 17.00 -11.41
N ILE A 77 5.12 16.63 -10.59
CA ILE A 77 5.28 17.17 -9.22
C ILE A 77 6.25 18.37 -9.26
N ASP A 78 5.81 19.52 -8.74
CA ASP A 78 6.70 20.68 -8.59
C ASP A 78 7.75 20.45 -7.48
N THR A 79 8.93 20.03 -7.91
CA THR A 79 10.05 19.79 -7.01
C THR A 79 10.62 21.05 -6.36
N THR A 80 10.14 22.24 -6.70
CA THR A 80 10.52 23.50 -6.02
C THR A 80 9.99 23.49 -4.58
N TYR A 81 8.74 23.07 -4.39
CA TYR A 81 8.00 23.15 -3.13
C TYR A 81 7.71 21.79 -2.50
N PHE A 82 7.80 20.73 -3.28
CA PHE A 82 7.53 19.37 -2.83
C PHE A 82 8.75 18.46 -3.00
N VAL A 83 8.88 17.51 -2.09
CA VAL A 83 9.73 16.34 -2.23
C VAL A 83 9.01 15.37 -3.17
N LYS A 84 9.76 14.67 -4.03
CA LYS A 84 9.18 13.61 -4.85
C LYS A 84 8.57 12.53 -3.96
N LEU A 85 7.43 12.00 -4.38
CA LEU A 85 6.81 10.86 -3.70
C LEU A 85 7.80 9.69 -3.68
N ALA A 86 7.92 9.07 -2.51
CA ALA A 86 8.71 7.87 -2.31
C ALA A 86 8.04 7.04 -1.21
N PHE A 87 8.08 5.71 -1.33
CA PHE A 87 7.68 4.85 -0.23
C PHE A 87 8.66 4.96 0.92
N ASP A 88 8.12 4.99 2.14
CA ASP A 88 8.92 4.98 3.37
C ASP A 88 8.55 3.76 4.22
N GLY A 89 8.64 2.59 3.60
CA GLY A 89 8.17 1.32 4.13
C GLY A 89 6.78 0.97 3.62
N ILE A 90 6.14 0.03 4.31
CA ILE A 90 4.93 -0.64 3.82
C ILE A 90 3.71 0.25 4.01
N SER A 91 2.95 0.44 2.93
CA SER A 91 1.71 1.21 2.91
C SER A 91 1.87 2.65 3.40
N LYS A 92 3.00 3.31 3.10
CA LYS A 92 3.24 4.71 3.48
C LYS A 92 4.20 5.44 2.55
N LEU A 93 3.93 6.72 2.34
CA LEU A 93 4.79 7.66 1.62
C LEU A 93 5.54 8.58 2.58
N THR A 94 6.65 9.10 2.06
CA THR A 94 7.35 10.24 2.63
C THR A 94 6.46 11.47 2.72
N TYR A 95 6.81 12.40 3.62
CA TYR A 95 6.16 13.69 3.71
C TYR A 95 6.61 14.61 2.58
N SER A 96 5.66 15.21 1.87
CA SER A 96 5.96 15.89 0.61
C SER A 96 6.32 17.37 0.78
N LEU A 97 5.83 18.11 1.79
CA LEU A 97 6.12 19.56 1.86
C LEU A 97 7.58 19.81 2.22
N LYS A 98 8.23 20.70 1.46
CA LYS A 98 9.53 21.28 1.82
C LYS A 98 9.38 22.42 2.83
N GLU A 99 10.50 22.80 3.46
CA GLU A 99 10.54 23.79 4.54
C GLU A 99 9.94 25.16 4.13
N GLU A 100 10.09 25.56 2.87
CA GLU A 100 9.56 26.81 2.34
C GLU A 100 8.03 26.91 2.50
N VAL A 101 7.31 25.81 2.28
CA VAL A 101 5.85 25.73 2.42
C VAL A 101 5.45 25.28 3.83
N LYS A 102 6.18 24.31 4.40
CA LYS A 102 5.92 23.72 5.71
C LYS A 102 6.01 24.72 6.86
N ASN A 103 6.78 25.80 6.71
CA ASN A 103 6.88 26.87 7.70
C ASN A 103 5.62 27.78 7.75
N ASP A 104 4.76 27.77 6.73
CA ASP A 104 3.42 28.35 6.82
C ASP A 104 2.48 27.34 7.53
N ASN A 105 2.10 27.67 8.77
CA ASN A 105 1.26 26.80 9.61
C ASN A 105 -0.09 26.44 8.98
N TYR A 106 -0.68 27.33 8.19
CA TYR A 106 -1.98 27.08 7.56
C TYR A 106 -1.83 26.13 6.38
N LEU A 107 -0.84 26.35 5.51
CA LEU A 107 -0.57 25.46 4.37
C LEU A 107 -0.15 24.07 4.85
N LYS A 108 0.70 24.01 5.87
CA LYS A 108 1.04 22.76 6.56
C LYS A 108 -0.22 22.04 7.09
N SER A 109 -1.06 22.76 7.85
CA SER A 109 -2.29 22.17 8.41
C SER A 109 -3.25 21.69 7.31
N LEU A 110 -3.33 22.41 6.18
CA LEU A 110 -4.15 22.01 5.05
C LEU A 110 -3.67 20.69 4.44
N TYR A 111 -2.37 20.56 4.19
CA TYR A 111 -1.75 19.33 3.66
C TYR A 111 -1.88 18.13 4.61
N GLU A 112 -1.72 18.36 5.91
CA GLU A 112 -1.81 17.34 6.97
C GLU A 112 -3.27 16.95 7.29
N SER A 113 -4.25 17.75 6.87
CA SER A 113 -5.66 17.49 7.13
C SER A 113 -6.23 16.35 6.28
N ASN A 114 -7.34 15.79 6.75
CA ASN A 114 -8.13 14.81 5.99
C ASN A 114 -9.05 15.44 4.94
N THR A 115 -8.96 16.76 4.69
CA THR A 115 -9.89 17.49 3.80
C THR A 115 -9.94 16.89 2.39
N PHE A 116 -8.79 16.49 1.87
CA PHE A 116 -8.66 15.90 0.53
C PHE A 116 -8.27 14.41 0.56
N ARG A 117 -8.25 13.79 1.74
CA ARG A 117 -7.75 12.42 1.91
C ARG A 117 -8.89 11.44 2.22
N LYS A 118 -8.97 10.37 1.44
CA LYS A 118 -9.97 9.29 1.58
C LYS A 118 -9.33 7.90 1.63
N ASN A 119 -8.10 7.76 1.14
CA ASN A 119 -7.33 6.53 1.04
C ASN A 119 -5.98 6.66 1.74
N SER A 120 -5.69 7.83 2.33
CA SER A 120 -4.49 8.09 3.12
C SER A 120 -4.80 8.95 4.34
N PHE A 121 -3.84 9.06 5.26
CA PHE A 121 -3.87 10.02 6.37
C PHE A 121 -2.46 10.40 6.80
N TYR A 122 -2.31 11.63 7.29
CA TYR A 122 -1.05 12.07 7.88
C TYR A 122 -0.90 11.56 9.31
N SER A 123 0.25 10.96 9.63
CA SER A 123 0.64 10.64 11.01
C SER A 123 2.15 10.45 11.10
N GLY A 124 2.76 10.97 12.17
CA GLY A 124 4.18 10.72 12.47
C GLY A 124 5.16 11.23 11.40
N GLY A 125 4.83 12.31 10.69
CA GLY A 125 5.68 12.82 9.62
C GLY A 125 5.64 11.99 8.34
N LYS A 126 4.56 11.22 8.13
CA LYS A 126 4.36 10.33 6.97
C LYS A 126 2.91 10.37 6.49
N ILE A 127 2.70 9.95 5.25
CA ILE A 127 1.38 9.73 4.67
C ILE A 127 1.12 8.22 4.65
N ASN A 128 0.25 7.76 5.53
CA ASN A 128 -0.08 6.34 5.69
C ASN A 128 -1.28 6.01 4.80
N PHE A 129 -1.27 4.83 4.17
CA PHE A 129 -2.39 4.37 3.35
C PHE A 129 -3.46 3.70 4.20
N ILE A 130 -4.71 3.88 3.79
CA ILE A 130 -5.87 3.17 4.31
C ILE A 130 -6.17 2.05 3.34
N VAL A 131 -5.61 0.86 3.61
CA VAL A 131 -5.94 -0.37 2.89
C VAL A 131 -7.34 -0.80 3.35
N LYS A 132 -8.30 -0.85 2.44
CA LYS A 132 -9.72 -1.06 2.75
C LYS A 132 -10.09 -2.53 2.64
N ASP A 133 -9.60 -3.20 1.60
CA ASP A 133 -9.91 -4.58 1.30
C ASP A 133 -9.25 -5.53 2.30
N ASP A 134 -10.04 -6.46 2.85
CA ASP A 134 -9.56 -7.38 3.87
C ASP A 134 -8.59 -8.41 3.28
N PHE A 135 -8.78 -8.80 2.02
CA PHE A 135 -7.85 -9.68 1.34
C PHE A 135 -6.53 -8.98 1.06
N ALA A 136 -6.54 -7.71 0.62
CA ALA A 136 -5.31 -6.93 0.45
C ALA A 136 -4.52 -6.80 1.77
N LYS A 137 -5.19 -6.51 2.89
CA LYS A 137 -4.55 -6.50 4.22
C LYS A 137 -3.92 -7.85 4.55
N TYR A 138 -4.60 -8.94 4.23
CA TYR A 138 -4.10 -10.28 4.47
C TYR A 138 -2.87 -10.59 3.63
N ILE A 139 -2.88 -10.25 2.34
CA ILE A 139 -1.70 -10.39 1.47
C ILE A 139 -0.51 -9.59 2.02
N ILE A 140 -0.71 -8.33 2.44
CA ILE A 140 0.37 -7.54 3.06
C ILE A 140 0.97 -8.28 4.26
N TYR A 141 0.12 -8.81 5.14
CA TYR A 141 0.57 -9.61 6.29
C TYR A 141 1.37 -10.84 5.85
N LEU A 142 0.88 -11.60 4.87
CA LEU A 142 1.55 -12.80 4.37
C LEU A 142 2.92 -12.46 3.76
N VAL A 143 3.00 -11.45 2.90
CA VAL A 143 4.27 -11.03 2.28
C VAL A 143 5.28 -10.57 3.34
N GLN A 144 4.85 -9.84 4.37
CA GLN A 144 5.71 -9.42 5.48
C GLN A 144 6.26 -10.58 6.32
N ASN A 145 5.54 -11.71 6.37
CA ASN A 145 5.88 -12.86 7.19
C ASN A 145 6.32 -14.07 6.34
N GLN A 146 6.63 -13.84 5.07
CA GLN A 146 7.10 -14.85 4.14
C GLN A 146 8.51 -15.33 4.52
N THR A 147 8.90 -16.51 4.03
CA THR A 147 10.27 -17.00 4.11
C THR A 147 11.26 -15.96 3.60
N ALA A 148 12.34 -15.71 4.37
CA ALA A 148 13.37 -14.75 4.01
C ALA A 148 13.94 -15.01 2.60
N GLY A 149 14.02 -13.95 1.78
CA GLY A 149 14.53 -14.02 0.42
C GLY A 149 13.48 -14.39 -0.64
N ILE A 150 12.20 -14.44 -0.29
CA ILE A 150 11.09 -14.57 -1.24
C ILE A 150 10.28 -13.27 -1.22
N ASP A 151 10.19 -12.63 -2.39
CA ASP A 151 9.34 -11.47 -2.61
C ASP A 151 7.93 -11.95 -3.01
N GLY A 152 6.89 -11.44 -2.34
CA GLY A 152 5.50 -11.75 -2.64
C GLY A 152 5.01 -13.17 -2.28
N ILE A 153 3.80 -13.48 -2.76
CA ILE A 153 3.23 -14.83 -2.78
C ILE A 153 3.48 -15.45 -4.16
N ILE A 154 4.43 -16.39 -4.22
CA ILE A 154 4.86 -17.05 -5.46
C ILE A 154 3.96 -18.23 -5.83
N ASP A 155 4.04 -18.70 -7.08
CA ASP A 155 3.32 -19.89 -7.52
C ASP A 155 3.85 -21.17 -6.85
N CYS A 156 2.94 -22.02 -6.38
CA CYS A 156 3.27 -23.28 -5.69
C CYS A 156 4.05 -24.26 -6.57
N SER A 157 4.00 -24.12 -7.90
CA SER A 157 4.74 -24.96 -8.86
C SER A 157 6.23 -24.61 -8.98
N LEU A 158 6.64 -23.40 -8.57
CA LEU A 158 8.04 -22.96 -8.65
C LEU A 158 8.95 -23.69 -7.63
N ASN A 159 8.37 -24.49 -6.74
CA ASN A 159 9.05 -25.34 -5.76
C ASN A 159 9.83 -26.52 -6.35
N LEU A 160 9.69 -26.83 -7.65
CA LEU A 160 10.26 -28.04 -8.27
C LEU A 160 11.71 -27.90 -8.77
N LEU A 161 12.33 -26.71 -8.69
CA LEU A 161 13.67 -26.44 -9.25
C LEU A 161 14.76 -26.17 -8.21
N GLY A 162 14.56 -26.58 -6.95
CA GLY A 162 15.55 -26.38 -5.87
C GLY A 162 15.60 -24.96 -5.30
N VAL A 163 14.55 -24.18 -5.55
CA VAL A 163 14.34 -22.84 -4.99
C VAL A 163 13.53 -22.97 -3.70
N SER A 164 13.87 -22.13 -2.72
CA SER A 164 13.38 -22.13 -1.33
C SER A 164 11.87 -22.38 -1.22
N LEU A 165 11.47 -23.30 -0.35
CA LEU A 165 10.07 -23.57 -0.02
C LEU A 165 9.45 -22.26 0.53
N SER A 166 8.32 -21.83 -0.02
CA SER A 166 7.61 -20.66 0.52
C SER A 166 6.60 -21.09 1.58
N LYS A 167 6.53 -20.33 2.67
CA LYS A 167 5.49 -20.54 3.70
C LYS A 167 4.09 -20.25 3.15
N TYR A 168 4.00 -19.34 2.19
CA TYR A 168 2.76 -19.00 1.49
C TYR A 168 2.97 -19.10 -0.02
N CYS A 169 2.04 -19.73 -0.73
CA CYS A 169 2.07 -19.82 -2.19
C CYS A 169 0.66 -19.76 -2.79
N LYS A 170 0.59 -19.62 -4.12
CA LYS A 170 -0.67 -19.63 -4.87
C LYS A 170 -0.67 -20.61 -6.04
N ASP A 171 -1.85 -21.05 -6.45
CA ASP A 171 -2.08 -21.75 -7.72
C ASP A 171 -3.30 -21.12 -8.40
N GLY A 172 -3.04 -20.25 -9.38
CA GLY A 172 -4.02 -19.31 -9.89
C GLY A 172 -4.52 -18.38 -8.78
N ASP A 173 -5.83 -18.40 -8.53
CA ASP A 173 -6.49 -17.65 -7.46
C ASP A 173 -6.69 -18.46 -6.16
N ASN A 174 -6.15 -19.67 -6.09
CA ASN A 174 -6.10 -20.43 -4.84
C ASN A 174 -4.87 -20.02 -4.04
N ILE A 175 -5.05 -19.73 -2.76
CA ILE A 175 -3.98 -19.38 -1.82
C ILE A 175 -3.79 -20.55 -0.85
N TYR A 176 -2.53 -20.91 -0.61
CA TYR A 176 -2.11 -21.98 0.28
C TYR A 176 -1.18 -21.42 1.35
N ILE A 177 -1.49 -21.74 2.60
CA ILE A 177 -0.79 -21.26 3.78
C ILE A 177 -0.29 -22.46 4.57
N TYR A 178 0.97 -22.42 4.95
CA TYR A 178 1.63 -23.49 5.69
C TYR A 178 2.21 -22.96 7.02
N ASP A 179 2.39 -23.84 8.00
CA ASP A 179 2.95 -23.50 9.31
C ASP A 179 4.46 -23.23 9.23
N ASP A 180 5.12 -23.98 8.37
CA ASP A 180 6.51 -23.91 7.99
C ASP A 180 6.66 -24.39 6.54
N LEU A 181 7.79 -24.07 5.90
CA LEU A 181 8.25 -24.40 4.54
C LEU A 181 7.49 -25.54 3.81
N GLN A 182 6.23 -25.32 3.46
CA GLN A 182 5.31 -26.29 2.86
C GLN A 182 5.22 -27.66 3.55
N VAL A 183 5.38 -27.71 4.88
CA VAL A 183 5.34 -28.97 5.64
C VAL A 183 3.92 -29.29 6.08
N ASN A 184 3.32 -28.47 6.94
CA ASN A 184 1.93 -28.66 7.37
C ASN A 184 1.06 -27.53 6.87
N LYS A 185 0.08 -27.88 6.04
CA LYS A 185 -0.89 -26.94 5.48
C LYS A 185 -1.84 -26.47 6.59
N LEU A 186 -1.82 -25.16 6.88
CA LEU A 186 -2.69 -24.53 7.86
C LEU A 186 -4.05 -24.22 7.28
N MET A 187 -4.08 -23.64 6.09
CA MET A 187 -5.31 -23.29 5.40
C MET A 187 -5.11 -23.15 3.90
N TYR A 188 -6.19 -23.30 3.15
CA TYR A 188 -6.25 -22.93 1.75
C TYR A 188 -7.64 -22.42 1.39
N PHE A 189 -7.69 -21.51 0.42
CA PHE A 189 -8.94 -20.93 -0.04
C PHE A 189 -8.78 -20.33 -1.44
N TYR A 190 -9.90 -20.23 -2.14
CA TYR A 190 -9.98 -19.41 -3.35
C TYR A 190 -10.17 -17.94 -2.95
N LYS A 191 -9.46 -17.00 -3.59
CA LYS A 191 -9.46 -15.56 -3.25
C LYS A 191 -10.85 -14.99 -2.96
N GLU A 192 -11.84 -15.26 -3.81
CA GLU A 192 -13.20 -14.72 -3.65
C GLU A 192 -13.90 -15.21 -2.38
N ASN A 193 -13.48 -16.36 -1.85
CA ASN A 193 -14.03 -16.96 -0.64
C ASN A 193 -13.39 -16.39 0.64
N PHE A 194 -12.29 -15.62 0.57
CA PHE A 194 -11.59 -15.17 1.78
C PHE A 194 -12.50 -14.41 2.77
N LYS A 195 -13.43 -13.61 2.24
CA LYS A 195 -14.29 -12.77 3.10
C LYS A 195 -15.41 -13.53 3.81
N LYS A 196 -15.94 -14.59 3.20
CA LYS A 196 -17.17 -15.27 3.66
C LYS A 196 -17.01 -16.77 3.86
N GLY A 197 -15.96 -17.36 3.33
CA GLY A 197 -15.79 -18.79 3.18
C GLY A 197 -16.40 -19.34 1.88
N PRO A 198 -16.21 -20.63 1.62
CA PRO A 198 -15.49 -21.58 2.48
C PRO A 198 -13.96 -21.36 2.45
N ILE A 199 -13.34 -21.35 3.64
CA ILE A 199 -11.90 -21.49 3.83
C ILE A 199 -11.66 -22.88 4.42
N ILE A 200 -10.73 -23.65 3.84
CA ILE A 200 -10.40 -24.97 4.37
C ILE A 200 -9.19 -24.83 5.30
N ILE A 201 -9.26 -25.41 6.50
CA ILE A 201 -8.26 -25.29 7.54
C ILE A 201 -7.77 -26.66 8.03
N THR A 202 -6.63 -26.70 8.71
CA THR A 202 -6.17 -27.89 9.44
C THR A 202 -7.16 -28.28 10.53
N SER A 203 -7.33 -29.57 10.80
CA SER A 203 -8.10 -30.07 11.96
C SER A 203 -7.32 -29.95 13.29
N ASP A 204 -6.03 -29.61 13.26
CA ASP A 204 -5.23 -29.40 14.47
C ASP A 204 -5.61 -28.09 15.18
N ARG A 205 -6.35 -28.22 16.29
CA ARG A 205 -6.78 -27.10 17.14
C ARG A 205 -5.64 -26.33 17.77
N THR A 206 -4.50 -26.98 18.00
CA THR A 206 -3.32 -26.29 18.53
C THR A 206 -2.85 -25.28 17.49
N LEU A 207 -2.67 -25.72 16.24
CA LEU A 207 -2.23 -24.86 15.14
C LEU A 207 -3.25 -23.75 14.85
N GLN A 208 -4.56 -24.01 14.96
CA GLN A 208 -5.61 -23.00 14.80
C GLN A 208 -5.51 -21.84 15.81
N THR A 209 -4.94 -22.08 17.00
CA THR A 209 -4.87 -21.09 18.09
C THR A 209 -3.50 -20.42 18.24
N THR A 210 -2.43 -21.07 17.75
CA THR A 210 -1.06 -20.55 17.88
C THR A 210 -0.56 -19.79 16.66
N ASN A 211 -1.12 -20.05 15.48
CA ASN A 211 -0.69 -19.43 14.23
C ASN A 211 -1.45 -18.12 13.97
N ALA A 212 -0.71 -17.02 13.84
CA ALA A 212 -1.27 -15.68 13.68
C ALA A 212 -1.99 -15.49 12.33
N GLU A 213 -1.76 -16.35 11.35
CA GLU A 213 -2.44 -16.37 10.06
C GLU A 213 -3.96 -16.46 10.22
N PHE A 214 -4.45 -17.13 11.26
CA PHE A 214 -5.87 -17.23 11.57
C PHE A 214 -6.47 -15.96 12.17
N ASP A 215 -5.65 -15.05 12.71
CA ASP A 215 -6.12 -13.78 13.32
C ASP A 215 -6.57 -12.76 12.28
N PHE A 216 -6.05 -12.86 11.07
CA PHE A 216 -6.37 -11.96 9.97
C PHE A 216 -7.55 -12.44 9.11
N ILE A 217 -8.11 -13.63 9.40
CA ILE A 217 -9.34 -14.09 8.75
C ILE A 217 -10.49 -13.15 9.15
N PRO A 218 -11.32 -12.69 8.19
CA PRO A 218 -12.46 -11.83 8.48
C PRO A 218 -13.47 -12.49 9.42
N LYS A 219 -13.95 -11.70 10.40
CA LYS A 219 -15.02 -12.14 11.30
C LYS A 219 -16.27 -12.49 10.49
N GLY A 220 -16.89 -13.61 10.82
CA GLY A 220 -18.04 -14.17 10.12
C GLY A 220 -17.70 -15.05 8.92
N ALA A 221 -16.42 -15.20 8.56
CA ALA A 221 -16.02 -16.16 7.53
C ALA A 221 -16.32 -17.60 7.99
N VAL A 222 -16.87 -18.40 7.08
CA VAL A 222 -17.14 -19.82 7.28
C VAL A 222 -15.90 -20.63 6.94
N LEU A 223 -15.50 -21.52 7.84
CA LEU A 223 -14.36 -22.41 7.64
C LEU A 223 -14.81 -23.86 7.73
N TYR A 224 -14.05 -24.75 7.11
CA TYR A 224 -14.19 -26.20 7.26
C TYR A 224 -12.83 -26.81 7.53
N ASP A 225 -12.74 -27.78 8.43
CA ASP A 225 -11.51 -28.57 8.53
C ASP A 225 -11.47 -29.69 7.46
N GLU A 226 -10.37 -30.43 7.45
CA GLU A 226 -10.15 -31.54 6.50
C GLU A 226 -11.12 -32.72 6.71
N ASP A 227 -11.76 -32.80 7.89
CA ASP A 227 -12.81 -33.78 8.22
C ASP A 227 -14.22 -33.29 7.84
N GLY A 228 -14.33 -32.05 7.36
CA GLY A 228 -15.58 -31.42 6.94
C GLY A 228 -16.40 -30.80 8.08
N ILE A 229 -15.82 -30.68 9.28
CA ILE A 229 -16.47 -29.99 10.41
C ILE A 229 -16.50 -28.49 10.12
N LYS A 230 -17.64 -27.87 10.38
CA LYS A 230 -17.88 -26.45 10.07
C LYS A 230 -17.51 -25.55 11.23
N TYR A 231 -16.90 -24.42 10.90
CA TYR A 231 -16.52 -23.37 11.84
C TYR A 231 -16.95 -21.98 11.37
N VAL A 232 -16.92 -21.01 12.29
CA VAL A 232 -16.99 -19.58 12.00
C VAL A 232 -15.89 -18.82 12.73
N LYS A 233 -15.28 -17.84 12.04
CA LYS A 233 -14.36 -16.89 12.68
C LYS A 233 -15.15 -15.88 13.50
N THR A 234 -14.96 -15.86 14.81
CA THR A 234 -15.57 -14.89 15.74
C THR A 234 -14.55 -13.80 16.12
N SER A 235 -14.95 -12.88 16.99
CA SER A 235 -14.04 -11.89 17.56
C SER A 235 -12.98 -12.47 18.49
N THR A 236 -13.20 -13.69 18.99
CA THR A 236 -12.39 -14.35 20.01
C THR A 236 -11.63 -15.56 19.49
N GLY A 237 -12.02 -16.13 18.34
CA GLY A 237 -11.34 -17.30 17.79
C GLY A 237 -12.10 -17.94 16.63
N ILE A 238 -11.83 -19.23 16.42
CA ILE A 238 -12.55 -20.08 15.47
C ILE A 238 -13.46 -20.99 16.29
N GLU A 239 -14.77 -20.93 16.05
CA GLU A 239 -15.78 -21.66 16.82
C GLU A 239 -16.51 -22.67 15.95
N GLU A 240 -16.70 -23.88 16.48
CA GLU A 240 -17.41 -24.96 15.80
C GLU A 240 -18.91 -24.68 15.74
N ILE A 241 -19.51 -24.92 14.58
CA ILE A 241 -20.96 -24.82 14.38
C ILE A 241 -21.50 -26.23 14.24
N GLN A 242 -22.37 -26.61 15.18
CA GLN A 242 -23.19 -27.84 15.12
C GLN A 242 -24.31 -27.74 14.08
#